data_AF-A0A9D2VXF4-F1
#
_entry.id   AF-A0A9D2VXF4-F1
#
_cell.length_a   1.000
_cell.length_b   1.000
_cell.length_c   1.000
_cell.angle_alpha   90.00
_cell.angle_beta   90.00
_cell.angle_gamma   90.00
#
_symmetry.space_group_name_H-M   'P 1'
#
loop_
_entity.id
_entity.type
_entity.pdbx_description
1 polymer ?
#
loop_
_entity_poly.entity_id
_entity_poly.type
_entity_poly.pdbx_seq_one_letter_code
_entity_poly.pdbx_strand_id
1 'polypeptide(L)' 'MSEKKITSYALFKKGFSKATYYSIQKGNSISTNTVNQLCHLLNCSVSDIIEYVEDEPLSGE' A
#
# COMPACT_ATOMS: atom_id res chain seq x y z
N MET A 1 -2.82 -6.92 -0.36
CA MET A 1 -2.07 -7.80 -1.31
C MET A 1 -2.58 -9.24 -1.33
N SER A 2 -2.97 -9.79 -0.18
CA SER A 2 -3.50 -11.16 -0.06
C SER A 2 -4.75 -11.41 -0.92
N GLU A 3 -5.63 -10.41 -1.08
CA GLU A 3 -6.82 -10.53 -1.94
C GLU A 3 -6.50 -10.73 -3.43
N LYS A 4 -5.40 -10.14 -3.93
CA LYS A 4 -4.95 -10.32 -5.32
C LYS A 4 -4.01 -11.52 -5.50
N LYS A 5 -3.73 -12.30 -4.45
CA LYS A 5 -2.77 -13.44 -4.44
C LYS A 5 -1.37 -13.07 -4.97
N ILE A 6 -0.95 -11.82 -4.80
CA ILE A 6 0.38 -11.36 -5.23
C ILE A 6 1.37 -11.52 -4.08
N THR A 7 2.42 -12.29 -4.31
CA THR A 7 3.50 -12.48 -3.34
C THR A 7 4.45 -11.28 -3.34
N SER A 8 5.09 -11.01 -2.20
CA SER A 8 6.14 -10.00 -2.10
C SER A 8 7.27 -10.25 -3.12
N TYR A 9 7.60 -11.51 -3.36
CA TYR A 9 8.55 -11.91 -4.41
C TYR A 9 8.14 -11.43 -5.80
N ALA A 10 6.87 -11.56 -6.18
CA ALA A 10 6.38 -11.11 -7.49
C ALA A 10 6.50 -9.58 -7.65
N LEU A 11 6.29 -8.82 -6.58
CA LEU A 11 6.49 -7.37 -6.57
C LEU A 11 7.95 -6.98 -6.73
N PHE A 12 8.86 -7.65 -6.01
CA PHE A 12 10.29 -7.39 -6.12
C PHE A 12 10.81 -7.73 -7.53
N LYS A 13 10.31 -8.82 -8.12
CA LYS A 13 10.64 -9.19 -9.51
C LYS A 13 10.14 -8.16 -10.52
N LYS A 14 9.05 -7.46 -10.22
CA LYS A 14 8.51 -6.35 -11.01
C LYS A 14 9.19 -5.00 -10.72
N GLY A 15 10.24 -4.98 -9.90
CA GLY A 15 11.03 -3.77 -9.63
C GLY A 15 10.56 -2.95 -8.42
N PHE A 16 9.63 -3.46 -7.61
CA PHE A 16 9.23 -2.76 -6.39
C PHE A 16 10.33 -2.84 -5.32
N SER A 17 10.58 -1.71 -4.64
CA SER A 17 11.62 -1.61 -3.62
C SER A 17 11.29 -2.49 -2.40
N LYS A 18 12.22 -3.39 -2.06
CA LYS A 18 12.16 -4.18 -0.82
C LYS A 18 12.12 -3.28 0.42
N ALA A 19 12.92 -2.21 0.43
CA ALA A 19 12.96 -1.27 1.55
C ALA A 19 11.60 -0.60 1.75
N THR A 20 10.97 -0.17 0.66
CA THR A 20 9.64 0.46 0.70
C THR A 20 8.58 -0.54 1.16
N TYR A 21 8.60 -1.78 0.66
CA TYR A 21 7.71 -2.84 1.10
C TYR A 21 7.78 -3.07 2.62
N TYR A 22 8.98 -3.23 3.16
CA TYR A 22 9.15 -3.43 4.60
C TYR A 22 8.83 -2.18 5.42
N SER A 23 9.01 -0.98 4.85
CA SER A 23 8.60 0.27 5.49
C SER A 23 7.08 0.34 5.66
N ILE A 24 6.32 -0.02 4.61
CA ILE A 24 4.86 -0.11 4.65
C ILE A 24 4.41 -1.13 5.70
N GLN A 25 5.03 -2.32 5.74
CA GLN A 25 4.69 -3.34 6.73
C GLN A 25 4.90 -2.90 8.18
N LYS A 26 5.78 -1.93 8.42
CA LYS A 26 6.03 -1.36 9.74
C LYS A 26 5.11 -0.18 10.08
N GLY A 27 4.18 0.19 9.19
CA GLY A 27 3.29 1.34 9.37
C GLY A 27 3.97 2.69 9.17
N ASN A 28 5.16 2.73 8.53
CA ASN A 28 5.82 4.00 8.22
C ASN A 28 5.09 4.74 7.09
N SER A 29 5.23 6.06 7.08
CA SER A 29 4.70 6.92 6.01
C SER A 29 5.21 6.53 4.63
N ILE A 30 4.36 6.72 3.62
CA ILE A 30 4.69 6.57 2.21
C ILE A 30 4.33 7.84 1.44
N SER A 31 4.93 8.02 0.26
CA SER A 31 4.56 9.09 -0.67
C SER A 31 3.49 8.64 -1.64
N THR A 32 2.81 9.61 -2.27
CA THR A 32 1.87 9.37 -3.37
C THR A 32 2.53 8.69 -4.58
N ASN A 33 3.84 8.90 -4.80
CA ASN A 33 4.58 8.18 -5.84
C ASN A 33 4.66 6.67 -5.56
N THR A 34 4.86 6.27 -4.30
CA THR A 34 4.84 4.85 -3.91
C THR A 34 3.49 4.21 -4.20
N VAL A 35 2.39 4.93 -3.91
CA VAL A 35 1.03 4.48 -4.22
C VAL A 35 0.83 4.34 -5.72
N ASN A 36 1.22 5.35 -6.51
CA ASN A 36 1.15 5.29 -7.98
C ASN A 36 1.93 4.11 -8.58
N GLN A 37 3.14 3.85 -8.08
CA GLN A 37 3.93 2.69 -8.51
C GLN A 37 3.21 1.38 -8.20
N LEU A 38 2.64 1.23 -7.02
CA LEU A 38 1.86 0.05 -6.68
C LEU A 38 0.60 -0.08 -7.55
N CYS A 39 -0.13 1.01 -7.81
CA CYS A 39 -1.28 1.02 -8.73
C CYS A 39 -0.89 0.53 -10.12
N HIS A 40 0.23 1.01 -10.65
CA HIS A 40 0.74 0.61 -11.96
C HIS A 40 1.14 -0.88 -11.97
N LEU A 41 1.84 -1.35 -10.93
CA LEU A 41 2.32 -2.73 -10.85
C LEU A 41 1.20 -3.76 -10.66
N LEU A 42 0.15 -3.38 -9.93
CA LEU A 42 -0.97 -4.22 -9.53
C LEU A 42 -2.22 -4.02 -10.39
N ASN A 43 -2.19 -3.03 -11.30
CA ASN A 43 -3.31 -2.57 -12.11
C ASN A 43 -4.57 -2.35 -11.26
N CYS A 44 -4.50 -1.44 -10.30
CA CYS A 44 -5.59 -1.08 -9.38
C CYS A 44 -5.82 0.42 -9.26
N SER A 45 -6.97 0.77 -8.66
CA SER A 45 -7.25 2.09 -8.14
C SER A 45 -6.38 2.39 -6.91
N VAL A 46 -6.24 3.68 -6.60
CA VAL A 46 -5.59 4.17 -5.37
C VAL A 46 -6.31 3.68 -4.11
N SER A 47 -7.64 3.62 -4.17
CA SER A 47 -8.50 3.12 -3.09
C SER A 47 -8.28 1.64 -2.76
N ASP A 48 -7.68 0.86 -3.67
CA ASP A 48 -7.34 -0.54 -3.42
C ASP A 48 -6.03 -0.68 -2.59
N ILE A 49 -5.34 0.43 -2.30
CA ILE A 49 -4.03 0.47 -1.65
C ILE A 49 -4.07 1.23 -0.33
N ILE A 50 -4.75 2.38 -0.30
CA ILE A 50 -4.83 3.24 0.86
C ILE A 50 -6.30 3.52 1.20
N GLU A 51 -6.59 3.59 2.49
CA GLU A 51 -7.89 3.94 3.04
C GLU A 51 -7.68 4.97 4.15
N TYR A 52 -8.58 5.93 4.25
CA TYR A 52 -8.61 6.84 5.37
C TYR A 52 -9.24 6.12 6.57
N VAL A 53 -8.53 6.11 7.70
CA VAL A 53 -9.02 5.55 8.96
C VAL A 53 -9.05 6.69 9.97
N GLU A 54 -10.20 6.92 10.59
CA GLU A 54 -10.33 7.87 11.69
C GLU A 54 -9.50 7.38 12.89
N ASP A 55 -8.69 8.27 13.48
CA ASP A 55 -7.84 7.92 14.64
C ASP A 55 -8.69 7.64 15.90
N GLU A 56 -9.85 8.28 16.01
CA GLU A 56 -10.88 8.02 17.01
C GLU A 56 -12.26 8.16 16.36
N PRO A 57 -13.22 7.24 16.60
CA PRO A 57 -14.60 7.46 16.16
C PRO A 57 -15.11 8.73 16.84
N LEU A 58 -15.71 9.63 16.06
CA LEU A 58 -16.35 10.86 16.54
C LEU A 58 -17.18 10.55 17.80
N SER A 59 -16.64 10.84 18.98
CA SER A 59 -17.39 10.75 20.22
C SER A 59 -18.33 11.95 20.21
N GLY A 60 -19.63 11.63 20.19
CA GLY A 60 -20.71 12.53 19.81
C GLY A 60 -20.65 13.93 20.42
N GLU A 61 -20.99 14.91 19.58
CA GLU A 61 -21.56 16.20 19.97
C GLU A 61 -22.96 16.03 20.58
#